data_AF-A0A948ULR4-F1
#
_entry.id   AF-A0A948ULR4-F1
#
_cell.length_a   1.000
_cell.length_b   1.000
_cell.length_c   1.000
_cell.angle_alpha   90.00
_cell.angle_beta   90.00
_cell.angle_gamma   90.00
#
_symmetry.space_group_name_H-M   'P 1'
#
loop_
_entity.id
_entity.type
_entity.pdbx_description
1 polymer ?
#
loop_
_entity_poly.entity_id
_entity_poly.type
_entity_poly.pdbx_seq_one_letter_code
_entity_poly.pdbx_strand_id
1 'polypeptide(L)'
;MTNYELAKQIYRDLSPVAPKLSAALNRALIDIGEGSVLYGLEKGMHKDDVVTFHETEIINIAGTDQASIIAKITEVLWKIEGQTSWKVIIDKRPGPNKKSIELFYTLIRSKDA
;
A
#
# COMPACT_ATOMS: atom_id res chain seq x y z
N MET A 1 6.33 16.34 4.84
CA MET A 1 7.06 15.22 4.22
C MET A 1 6.66 15.21 2.75
N THR A 2 7.60 15.02 1.84
CA THR A 2 7.30 14.86 0.41
C THR A 2 6.77 13.45 0.14
N ASN A 3 6.08 13.25 -0.98
CA ASN A 3 5.61 11.92 -1.39
C ASN A 3 6.76 10.92 -1.55
N TYR A 4 7.93 11.39 -1.98
CA TYR A 4 9.16 10.62 -2.03
C TYR A 4 9.66 10.19 -0.65
N GLU A 5 9.69 11.11 0.31
CA GLU A 5 10.07 10.79 1.70
C GLU A 5 9.08 9.82 2.35
N LEU A 6 7.78 9.99 2.08
CA LEU A 6 6.72 9.07 2.53
C LEU A 6 6.94 7.67 1.95
N ALA A 7 7.14 7.55 0.65
CA ALA A 7 7.42 6.27 -0.01
C ALA A 7 8.67 5.57 0.56
N LYS A 8 9.73 6.34 0.83
CA LYS A 8 10.95 5.81 1.47
C LYS A 8 10.70 5.31 2.90
N GLN A 9 9.90 6.03 3.67
CA GLN A 9 9.50 5.58 5.01
C GLN A 9 8.67 4.29 4.93
N ILE A 10 7.67 4.25 4.05
CA ILE A 10 6.83 3.06 3.80
C ILE A 10 7.69 1.86 3.42
N TYR A 11 8.68 2.07 2.55
CA TYR A 11 9.61 1.01 2.17
C TYR A 11 10.35 0.45 3.37
N ARG A 12 10.94 1.32 4.21
CA ARG A 12 11.68 0.89 5.41
C ARG A 12 10.77 0.16 6.40
N ASP A 13 9.54 0.63 6.56
CA ASP A 13 8.64 0.14 7.60
C ASP A 13 7.94 -1.17 7.15
N LEU A 14 7.53 -1.31 5.88
CA LEU A 14 6.78 -2.47 5.38
C LEU A 14 7.62 -3.52 4.66
N SER A 15 8.72 -3.18 3.97
CA SER A 15 9.47 -4.17 3.18
C SER A 15 9.90 -5.44 3.96
N PRO A 16 10.23 -5.39 5.27
CA PRO A 16 10.60 -6.61 6.01
C PRO A 16 9.42 -7.54 6.32
N VAL A 17 8.18 -7.07 6.16
CA VAL A 17 6.97 -7.75 6.68
C VAL A 17 5.94 -8.00 5.57
N ALA A 18 5.72 -7.02 4.70
CA ALA A 18 4.77 -7.04 3.59
C ALA A 18 5.43 -6.42 2.33
N PRO A 19 6.46 -7.08 1.75
CA PRO A 19 7.21 -6.55 0.62
C PRO A 19 6.37 -6.24 -0.61
N LYS A 20 5.34 -7.04 -0.92
CA LYS A 20 4.46 -6.76 -2.06
C LYS A 20 3.57 -5.55 -1.81
N LEU A 21 3.00 -5.42 -0.61
CA LEU A 21 2.27 -4.20 -0.24
C LEU A 21 3.19 -2.97 -0.34
N SER A 22 4.42 -3.08 0.16
CA SER A 22 5.41 -2.01 0.07
C SER A 22 5.69 -1.60 -1.38
N ALA A 23 5.88 -2.57 -2.28
CA ALA A 23 6.09 -2.30 -3.71
C ALA A 23 4.84 -1.68 -4.37
N ALA A 24 3.65 -2.18 -4.06
CA ALA A 24 2.38 -1.66 -4.56
C ALA A 24 2.16 -0.20 -4.15
N LEU A 25 2.45 0.14 -2.90
CA LEU A 25 2.36 1.51 -2.38
C LEU A 25 3.42 2.42 -2.99
N ASN A 26 4.66 1.94 -3.20
CA ASN A 26 5.68 2.72 -3.91
C ASN A 26 5.23 3.05 -5.34
N ARG A 27 4.69 2.07 -6.06
CA ARG A 27 4.12 2.29 -7.40
C ARG A 27 2.97 3.29 -7.37
N ALA A 28 2.07 3.16 -6.39
CA ALA A 28 0.96 4.10 -6.20
C ALA A 28 1.45 5.53 -6.01
N LEU A 29 2.48 5.75 -5.18
CA LEU A 29 2.95 7.08 -4.82
C LEU A 29 3.89 7.70 -5.85
N ILE A 30 4.86 6.92 -6.34
CA ILE A 30 5.99 7.44 -7.13
C ILE A 30 5.80 7.25 -8.62
N ASP A 31 5.21 6.13 -9.03
CA ASP A 31 5.08 5.86 -10.46
C ASP A 31 3.81 6.50 -11.01
N ILE A 32 2.68 6.38 -10.29
CA ILE A 32 1.36 6.77 -10.80
C ILE A 32 0.83 8.05 -10.12
N GLY A 33 1.07 8.18 -8.82
CA GLY A 33 0.49 9.19 -7.94
C GLY A 33 1.27 10.48 -7.87
N GLU A 34 1.04 11.22 -6.80
CA GLU A 34 1.44 12.61 -6.59
C GLU A 34 2.96 12.79 -6.45
N GLY A 35 3.73 11.71 -6.36
CA GLY A 35 5.19 11.73 -6.42
C GLY A 35 5.76 11.56 -7.84
N SER A 36 4.92 11.22 -8.81
CA SER A 36 5.33 11.02 -10.21
C SER A 36 5.49 12.36 -10.93
N VAL A 37 6.55 12.46 -11.74
CA VAL A 37 6.75 13.60 -12.67
C VAL A 37 5.67 13.69 -13.76
N LEU A 38 4.93 12.59 -14.00
CA LEU A 38 3.86 12.52 -15.00
C LEU A 38 2.47 12.74 -14.40
N TYR A 39 2.37 12.95 -13.09
CA TYR A 39 1.09 13.18 -12.42
C TYR A 39 0.39 14.42 -12.96
N GLY A 40 -0.85 14.26 -13.42
CA GLY A 40 -1.66 15.33 -14.01
C GLY A 40 -1.50 15.53 -15.52
N LEU A 41 -0.67 14.75 -16.22
CA LEU A 41 -0.36 14.99 -17.64
C LEU A 41 -1.05 14.01 -18.61
N GLU A 42 -1.14 12.73 -18.28
CA GLU A 42 -1.64 11.69 -19.20
C GLU A 42 -2.80 10.89 -18.62
N LYS A 43 -3.65 10.29 -19.48
CA LYS A 43 -4.74 9.40 -19.06
C LYS A 43 -4.19 8.18 -18.31
N GLY A 44 -4.75 7.89 -17.13
CA GLY A 44 -4.24 6.95 -16.14
C GLY A 44 -3.34 7.60 -15.08
N MET A 45 -2.77 8.77 -15.37
CA MET A 45 -1.90 9.55 -14.47
C MET A 45 -2.48 10.92 -14.17
N HIS A 46 -3.60 11.30 -14.79
CA HIS A 46 -4.27 12.55 -14.54
C HIS A 46 -4.88 12.52 -13.14
N LYS A 47 -4.88 13.67 -12.46
CA LYS A 47 -5.35 13.81 -11.07
C LYS A 47 -6.81 13.40 -10.87
N ASP A 48 -7.61 13.48 -11.94
CA ASP A 48 -9.04 13.15 -11.93
C ASP A 48 -9.32 11.70 -12.38
N ASP A 49 -8.28 10.95 -12.75
CA ASP A 49 -8.44 9.54 -13.14
C ASP A 49 -8.60 8.65 -11.90
N VAL A 50 -9.66 7.84 -11.93
CA VAL A 50 -9.82 6.73 -11.00
C VAL A 50 -8.88 5.61 -11.40
N VAL A 51 -7.96 5.27 -10.50
CA VAL A 51 -7.02 4.17 -10.70
C VAL A 51 -7.25 3.13 -9.63
N THR A 52 -7.45 1.88 -10.06
CA THR A 52 -7.60 0.75 -9.16
C THR A 52 -6.69 -0.39 -9.59
N PHE A 53 -5.98 -0.98 -8.63
CA PHE A 53 -5.26 -2.22 -8.85
C PHE A 53 -5.21 -3.06 -7.59
N HIS A 54 -4.93 -4.35 -7.80
CA HIS A 54 -5.01 -5.38 -6.77
C HIS A 54 -3.65 -6.07 -6.63
N GLU A 55 -3.32 -6.45 -5.40
CA GLU A 55 -2.14 -7.25 -5.10
C GLU A 55 -2.48 -8.28 -4.02
N THR A 56 -1.82 -9.44 -4.06
CA THR A 56 -2.03 -10.50 -3.07
C THR A 56 -0.70 -10.96 -2.52
N GLU A 57 -0.64 -11.13 -1.20
CA GLU A 57 0.56 -11.54 -0.49
C GLU A 57 0.28 -12.54 0.61
N ILE A 58 1.14 -13.55 0.71
CA ILE A 58 1.14 -14.49 1.83
C ILE A 58 2.26 -14.06 2.77
N ILE A 59 1.90 -13.69 4.00
CA ILE A 59 2.84 -13.30 5.04
C ILE A 59 3.05 -14.47 6.00
N ASN A 60 4.32 -14.82 6.20
CA ASN A 60 4.71 -15.79 7.21
C ASN A 60 4.67 -15.13 8.60
N ILE A 61 3.87 -15.68 9.50
CA ILE A 61 3.73 -15.23 10.89
C ILE A 61 4.47 -16.18 11.87
N ALA A 62 5.28 -17.11 11.37
CA ALA A 62 6.08 -17.99 12.23
C ALA A 62 7.13 -17.17 13.01
N GLY A 63 6.95 -17.07 14.32
CA GLY A 63 7.88 -16.35 15.20
C GLY A 63 7.60 -14.85 15.34
N THR A 64 6.57 -14.33 14.67
CA THR A 64 6.15 -12.93 14.78
C THR A 64 4.67 -12.88 15.12
N ASP A 65 4.30 -12.05 16.10
CA ASP A 65 2.90 -11.87 16.44
C ASP A 65 2.12 -11.25 15.27
N GLN A 66 1.04 -11.92 14.88
CA GLN A 66 0.16 -11.50 13.80
C GLN A 66 -0.44 -10.12 14.05
N ALA A 67 -0.81 -9.80 15.31
CA ALA A 67 -1.40 -8.51 15.63
C ALA A 67 -0.39 -7.38 15.41
N SER A 68 0.88 -7.61 15.75
CA SER A 68 1.98 -6.67 15.50
C SER A 68 2.19 -6.37 14.01
N ILE A 69 2.10 -7.38 13.15
CA ILE A 69 2.18 -7.21 11.69
C ILE A 69 1.03 -6.34 11.17
N ILE A 70 -0.20 -6.66 11.58
CA ILE A 70 -1.39 -5.91 11.15
C ILE A 70 -1.33 -4.47 11.66
N ALA A 71 -0.93 -4.25 12.91
CA ALA A 71 -0.78 -2.91 13.47
C ALA A 71 0.21 -2.06 12.67
N LYS A 72 1.35 -2.64 12.27
CA LYS A 72 2.34 -1.94 11.44
C LYS A 72 1.81 -1.58 10.06
N ILE A 73 1.06 -2.50 9.43
CA ILE A 73 0.39 -2.23 8.16
C ILE A 73 -0.62 -1.09 8.34
N THR A 74 -1.50 -1.17 9.34
CA THR A 74 -2.52 -0.14 9.61
C THR A 74 -1.89 1.24 9.87
N GLU A 75 -0.82 1.33 10.64
CA GLU A 75 -0.13 2.61 10.89
C GLU A 75 0.36 3.25 9.59
N VAL A 76 0.87 2.44 8.65
CA VAL A 76 1.31 2.92 7.35
C VAL A 76 0.14 3.36 6.48
N LEU A 77 -0.97 2.61 6.48
CA LEU A 77 -2.16 2.99 5.71
C LEU A 77 -2.72 4.35 6.17
N TRP A 78 -2.78 4.60 7.48
CA TRP A 78 -3.23 5.90 7.99
C TRP A 78 -2.38 7.07 7.51
N LYS A 79 -1.06 6.88 7.35
CA LYS A 79 -0.18 7.92 6.81
C LYS A 79 -0.48 8.21 5.34
N ILE A 80 -0.81 7.18 4.57
CA ILE A 80 -1.13 7.30 3.14
C ILE A 80 -2.47 8.00 2.94
N GLU A 81 -3.51 7.53 3.62
CA GLU A 81 -4.86 8.10 3.51
C GLU A 81 -4.92 9.54 4.05
N GLY A 82 -4.08 9.88 5.04
CA GLY A 82 -4.02 11.24 5.58
C GLY A 82 -3.23 12.24 4.72
N GLN A 83 -2.48 11.79 3.72
CA GLN A 83 -1.55 12.64 2.96
C GLN A 83 -1.70 12.56 1.44
N THR A 84 -2.48 11.61 0.93
CA THR A 84 -2.58 11.30 -0.50
C THR A 84 -4.01 10.95 -0.88
N SER A 85 -4.34 10.96 -2.17
CA SER A 85 -5.65 10.53 -2.68
C SER A 85 -5.78 9.01 -2.80
N TRP A 86 -4.88 8.24 -2.19
CA TRP A 86 -4.90 6.79 -2.22
C TRP A 86 -5.58 6.20 -0.99
N LYS A 87 -6.53 5.30 -1.23
CA LYS A 87 -7.13 4.40 -0.25
C LYS A 87 -6.63 2.99 -0.47
N VAL A 88 -6.49 2.24 0.63
CA VAL A 88 -6.07 0.83 0.59
C VAL A 88 -7.05 -0.01 1.37
N ILE A 89 -7.76 -0.90 0.68
CA ILE A 89 -8.63 -1.90 1.30
C ILE A 89 -7.82 -3.18 1.47
N ILE A 90 -7.89 -3.77 2.67
CA ILE A 90 -7.20 -5.03 2.99
C ILE A 90 -8.22 -6.09 3.37
N ASP A 91 -8.32 -7.12 2.55
CA ASP A 91 -9.05 -8.34 2.89
C ASP A 91 -8.09 -9.39 3.41
N LYS A 92 -8.28 -9.78 4.67
CA LYS A 92 -7.50 -10.83 5.32
C LYS A 92 -8.18 -12.18 5.13
N ARG A 93 -7.43 -13.17 4.65
CA ARG A 93 -7.85 -14.57 4.53
C ARG A 93 -6.92 -15.49 5.31
N PRO A 94 -7.41 -16.68 5.73
CA PRO A 94 -6.53 -17.71 6.27
C PRO A 94 -5.46 -18.06 5.23
N GLY A 95 -4.19 -18.07 5.63
CA GLY A 95 -3.13 -18.53 4.75
C GLY A 95 -3.16 -20.04 4.54
N PRO A 96 -2.31 -20.57 3.65
CA PRO A 96 -2.24 -22.01 3.36
C PRO A 96 -1.90 -22.89 4.58
N ASN A 97 -1.36 -22.30 5.65
CA ASN A 97 -1.09 -22.98 6.91
C ASN A 97 -1.32 -22.07 8.12
N LYS A 98 -1.37 -22.66 9.33
CA LYS A 98 -1.57 -21.95 10.61
C LYS A 98 -0.48 -20.91 10.95
N LYS A 99 0.64 -20.90 10.21
CA LYS A 99 1.76 -19.97 10.37
C LYS A 99 1.81 -18.93 9.25
N SER A 100 0.72 -18.76 8.51
CA SER A 100 0.64 -17.82 7.41
C SER A 100 -0.72 -17.13 7.37
N ILE A 101 -0.71 -15.91 6.84
CA ILE A 101 -1.92 -15.17 6.52
C ILE A 101 -1.84 -14.76 5.05
N GLU A 102 -2.97 -14.75 4.37
CA GLU A 102 -3.06 -14.21 3.03
C GLU A 102 -3.78 -12.87 3.09
N LEU A 103 -3.18 -11.83 2.51
CA LEU A 103 -3.75 -10.49 2.45
C LEU A 103 -3.97 -10.12 0.97
N PHE A 104 -5.17 -9.64 0.68
CA PHE A 104 -5.54 -9.06 -0.60
C PHE A 104 -5.65 -7.56 -0.42
N TYR A 105 -4.91 -6.82 -1.24
CA TYR A 105 -4.85 -5.37 -1.20
C TYR A 105 -5.57 -4.84 -2.43
N THR A 106 -6.46 -3.88 -2.22
CA THR A 106 -7.07 -3.09 -3.29
C THR A 106 -6.64 -1.64 -3.10
N LEU A 107 -5.81 -1.12 -4.00
CA LEU A 107 -5.36 0.26 -3.99
C LEU A 107 -6.25 1.06 -4.94
N ILE A 108 -6.82 2.14 -4.44
CA ILE A 108 -7.77 2.98 -5.17
C ILE A 108 -7.29 4.42 -5.05
N ARG A 109 -7.08 5.10 -6.17
CA ARG A 109 -6.95 6.55 -6.22
C ARG A 109 -8.26 7.15 -6.69
N SER A 110 -8.87 8.00 -5.89
CA SER A 110 -10.01 8.81 -6.33
C SER A 110 -10.02 10.16 -5.61
N LYS A 111 -10.70 11.14 -6.21
CA LYS A 111 -10.78 12.50 -5.66
C LYS A 111 -11.64 12.59 -4.39
N ASP A 112 -12.48 11.57 -4.17
CA ASP A 112 -13.38 11.40 -3.03
C ASP A 112 -12.88 10.30 -2.07
N ALA A 113 -11.63 9.84 -2.26
CA ALA A 113 -10.96 8.95 -1.35
C ALA A 113 -10.53 9.76 -0.11
#